data_AF-A0A2Z6Q5S3-F1
#
_entry.id   AF-A0A2Z6Q5S3-F1
#
_cell.length_a   1.000
_cell.length_b   1.000
_cell.length_c   1.000
_cell.angle_alpha   90.00
_cell.angle_beta   90.00
_cell.angle_gamma   90.00
#
_symmetry.space_group_name_H-M   'P 1'
#
loop_
_entity.id
_entity.type
_entity.pdbx_description
1 polymer ?
#
loop_
_entity_poly.entity_id
_entity_poly.type
_entity_poly.pdbx_seq_one_letter_code
_entity_poly.pdbx_strand_id
1 'polypeptide(L)'
;MSANPHKKADVESILTWNYFGGKGEPLTNGFFRRDQYVKKKDRGPKKALRRESINIKINPSLIFESSFLKLLGCVPIDVCTSFLQLHPRFEKWSLRYFLEKYGLDGKADMPMSKLWKYYSEAKDRTSDSSKKHMHEIANYCVIDALRCQELMVKSNVINDYREVASIVHISLFDSYYYAIGTKVSNLLGAEA
;
A
#
# COMPACT_ATOMS: atom_id res chain seq x y z
N MET A 1 21.21 -1.64 31.19
CA MET A 1 20.45 -1.93 29.96
C MET A 1 21.40 -2.55 28.95
N SER A 2 21.34 -3.86 28.74
CA SER A 2 22.24 -4.55 27.79
C SER A 2 21.78 -4.26 26.37
N ALA A 3 22.64 -3.61 25.59
CA ALA A 3 22.41 -3.35 24.17
C ALA A 3 22.28 -4.69 23.44
N ASN A 4 21.12 -4.91 22.80
CA ASN A 4 20.86 -6.09 21.99
C ASN A 4 21.86 -6.08 20.80
N PRO A 5 22.78 -7.04 20.69
CA PRO A 5 23.77 -7.02 19.61
C PRO A 5 23.03 -7.15 18.28
N HIS A 6 23.28 -6.22 17.35
CA HIS A 6 22.71 -6.25 16.00
C HIS A 6 23.00 -7.60 15.34
N LYS A 7 22.04 -8.54 15.42
CA LYS A 7 22.06 -9.76 14.62
C LYS A 7 21.94 -9.35 13.16
N LYS A 8 22.96 -9.69 12.36
CA LYS A 8 22.87 -9.56 10.90
C LYS A 8 21.69 -10.41 10.44
N ALA A 9 20.71 -9.77 9.80
CA ALA A 9 19.56 -10.46 9.25
C ALA A 9 20.01 -11.26 8.02
N ASP A 10 19.88 -12.59 8.09
CA ASP A 10 19.98 -13.47 6.93
C ASP A 10 18.61 -13.61 6.23
N VAL A 11 18.60 -14.12 4.99
CA VAL A 11 17.37 -14.25 4.19
C VAL A 11 16.30 -15.07 4.92
N GLU A 12 16.70 -16.11 5.64
CA GLU A 12 15.79 -16.99 6.38
C GLU A 12 15.16 -16.29 7.60
N SER A 13 15.93 -15.45 8.28
CA SER A 13 15.48 -14.62 9.40
C SER A 13 14.48 -13.54 8.95
N ILE A 14 14.72 -12.90 7.79
CA ILE A 14 13.79 -11.93 7.20
C ILE A 14 12.46 -12.59 6.87
N LEU A 15 12.48 -13.81 6.33
CA LEU A 15 11.27 -14.54 5.97
C LEU A 15 10.50 -15.08 7.18
N THR A 16 11.15 -15.23 8.34
CA THR A 16 10.55 -15.76 9.56
C THR A 16 10.17 -14.70 10.58
N TRP A 17 10.69 -13.47 10.55
CA TRP A 17 10.35 -12.48 11.59
C TRP A 17 8.85 -12.11 11.60
N ASN A 18 8.28 -12.02 12.82
CA ASN A 18 6.94 -11.51 13.12
C ASN A 18 7.01 -10.00 13.39
N TYR A 19 5.90 -9.27 13.21
CA TYR A 19 5.84 -7.80 13.27
C TYR A 19 6.55 -7.14 14.49
N PHE A 20 6.66 -7.85 15.61
CA PHE A 20 7.29 -7.38 16.85
C PHE A 20 8.77 -7.80 17.00
N GLY A 21 9.40 -8.36 15.96
CA GLY A 21 10.81 -8.79 15.98
C GLY A 21 11.07 -10.18 16.57
N GLY A 22 10.03 -10.97 16.82
CA GLY A 22 10.14 -12.39 17.21
C GLY A 22 10.22 -13.33 15.99
N LYS A 23 10.60 -14.60 16.19
CA LYS A 23 10.47 -15.63 15.14
C LYS A 23 8.99 -16.02 14.97
N GLY A 24 8.47 -15.93 13.76
CA GLY A 24 7.14 -16.38 13.32
C GLY A 24 7.22 -17.35 12.13
N GLU A 25 6.08 -17.72 11.56
CA GLU A 25 6.04 -18.71 10.46
C GLU A 25 6.71 -18.18 9.18
N PRO A 26 7.58 -18.97 8.51
CA PRO A 26 8.28 -18.56 7.30
C PRO A 26 7.33 -18.25 6.14
N LEU A 27 7.64 -17.21 5.37
CA LEU A 27 7.04 -16.97 4.06
C LEU A 27 7.35 -18.16 3.13
N THR A 28 6.37 -19.02 2.88
CA THR A 28 6.55 -20.16 1.96
C THR A 28 6.54 -19.69 0.50
N ASN A 29 7.32 -20.33 -0.38
CA ASN A 29 7.41 -19.99 -1.81
C ASN A 29 6.07 -20.03 -2.59
N GLY A 30 5.01 -20.60 -2.01
CA GLY A 30 3.65 -20.51 -2.55
C GLY A 30 3.06 -19.10 -2.53
N PHE A 31 3.68 -18.17 -1.80
CA PHE A 31 3.23 -16.79 -1.64
C PHE A 31 3.29 -15.95 -2.91
N PHE A 32 4.28 -16.23 -3.77
CA PHE A 32 4.50 -15.56 -5.05
C PHE A 32 3.95 -16.35 -6.26
N ARG A 33 3.34 -17.53 -6.04
CA ARG A 33 2.79 -18.32 -7.15
C ARG A 33 1.53 -17.67 -7.72
N ARG A 34 1.59 -17.43 -9.03
CA ARG A 34 0.60 -16.81 -9.93
C ARG A 34 -0.67 -17.66 -10.18
N ASP A 35 -0.98 -18.63 -9.32
CA ASP A 35 -2.00 -19.64 -9.61
C ASP A 35 -3.39 -19.29 -9.04
N GLN A 36 -3.77 -18.00 -9.03
CA GLN A 36 -5.10 -17.56 -8.57
C GLN A 36 -5.96 -16.87 -9.64
N TYR A 37 -5.65 -17.06 -10.93
CA TYR A 37 -6.69 -17.00 -11.97
C TYR A 37 -7.44 -18.34 -12.07
N VAL A 38 -7.92 -18.86 -10.92
CA VAL A 38 -8.79 -20.03 -10.90
C VAL A 38 -10.22 -19.51 -10.98
N LYS A 39 -10.92 -19.91 -12.05
CA LYS A 39 -12.37 -19.70 -12.27
C LYS A 39 -13.12 -19.91 -10.94
N LYS A 40 -13.99 -18.95 -10.58
CA LYS A 40 -14.92 -19.04 -9.45
C LYS A 40 -15.68 -20.37 -9.52
N LYS A 41 -15.27 -21.34 -8.72
CA LYS A 41 -16.14 -22.41 -8.22
C LYS A 41 -15.77 -22.63 -6.76
N ASP A 42 -16.80 -22.45 -5.93
CA ASP A 42 -16.88 -22.65 -4.49
C ASP A 42 -15.66 -23.30 -3.82
N ARG A 43 -14.85 -22.47 -3.18
CA ARG A 43 -14.07 -22.85 -2.01
C ARG A 43 -14.11 -21.67 -1.05
N GLY A 44 -14.57 -21.93 0.17
CA GLY A 44 -14.61 -20.93 1.26
C GLY A 44 -13.26 -20.22 1.43
N PRO A 45 -13.24 -19.06 2.11
CA PRO A 45 -12.11 -18.14 2.09
C PRO A 45 -10.87 -18.81 2.68
N LYS A 46 -10.02 -19.37 1.81
CA LYS A 46 -8.65 -19.72 2.16
C LYS A 46 -7.92 -18.40 2.36
N LYS A 47 -7.87 -17.92 3.62
CA LYS A 47 -7.06 -16.75 3.98
C LYS A 47 -5.63 -17.02 3.53
N ALA A 48 -5.17 -16.28 2.52
CA ALA A 48 -3.78 -16.33 2.12
C ALA A 48 -2.92 -15.88 3.32
N LEU A 49 -1.93 -16.69 3.68
CA LEU A 49 -1.02 -16.49 4.83
C LEU A 49 -0.57 -15.01 4.92
N ARG A 50 -0.62 -14.34 6.07
CA ARG A 50 -0.16 -12.93 6.22
C ARG A 50 -0.84 -11.83 5.34
N ARG A 51 -1.93 -12.12 4.60
CA ARG A 51 -2.81 -11.06 4.07
C ARG A 51 -3.82 -10.69 5.15
N GLU A 52 -3.63 -9.53 5.75
CA GLU A 52 -4.57 -8.93 6.68
C GLU A 52 -5.42 -7.89 5.93
N SER A 53 -6.70 -7.77 6.32
CA SER A 53 -7.51 -6.61 5.96
C SER A 53 -7.90 -5.84 7.21
N ILE A 54 -7.84 -4.51 7.10
CA ILE A 54 -8.18 -3.58 8.18
C ILE A 54 -9.12 -2.53 7.60
N ASN A 55 -10.17 -2.25 8.35
CA ASN A 55 -11.11 -1.18 8.04
C ASN A 55 -10.56 0.16 8.51
N ILE A 56 -10.21 1.01 7.55
CA ILE A 56 -9.78 2.38 7.79
C ILE A 56 -11.01 3.28 7.76
N LYS A 57 -11.27 4.00 8.84
CA LYS A 57 -12.35 4.99 8.90
C LYS A 57 -11.91 6.26 8.15
N ILE A 58 -12.66 6.62 7.12
CA ILE A 58 -12.44 7.86 6.35
C ILE A 58 -13.29 8.99 6.93
N ASN A 59 -14.60 8.73 7.08
CA ASN A 59 -15.55 9.63 7.73
C ASN A 59 -16.60 8.77 8.47
N PRO A 60 -17.57 9.37 9.19
CA PRO A 60 -18.58 8.60 9.93
C PRO A 60 -19.40 7.63 9.07
N SER A 61 -19.57 7.92 7.77
CA SER A 61 -20.40 7.16 6.83
C SER A 61 -19.59 6.29 5.86
N LEU A 62 -18.27 6.49 5.80
CA LEU A 62 -17.39 5.85 4.83
C LEU A 62 -16.22 5.15 5.52
N ILE A 63 -16.14 3.85 5.28
CA ILE A 63 -15.08 2.96 5.72
C ILE A 63 -14.41 2.37 4.48
N PHE A 64 -13.09 2.35 4.47
CA PHE A 64 -12.28 1.74 3.42
C PHE A 64 -11.66 0.44 3.92
N GLU A 65 -11.94 -0.69 3.27
CA GLU A 65 -11.26 -1.95 3.58
C GLU A 65 -9.88 -1.97 2.89
N SER A 66 -8.82 -1.80 3.68
CA SER A 66 -7.45 -1.92 3.20
C SER A 66 -6.97 -3.34 3.38
N SER A 67 -6.66 -4.02 2.26
CA SER A 67 -5.99 -5.32 2.27
C SER A 67 -4.54 -5.14 1.86
N PHE A 68 -3.61 -5.68 2.65
CA PHE A 68 -2.18 -5.47 2.41
C PHE A 68 -1.36 -6.68 2.84
N LEU A 69 -0.14 -6.73 2.32
CA LEU A 69 0.85 -7.69 2.76
C LEU A 69 1.58 -7.13 3.99
N LYS A 70 1.47 -7.83 5.11
CA LYS A 70 2.19 -7.46 6.33
C LYS A 70 3.66 -7.88 6.22
N LEU A 71 4.49 -6.92 5.84
CA LEU A 71 5.95 -7.05 5.80
C LEU A 71 6.55 -6.43 7.05
N LEU A 72 7.55 -7.11 7.63
CA LEU A 72 8.23 -6.60 8.80
C LEU A 72 8.97 -5.29 8.50
N GLY A 73 8.86 -4.32 9.41
CA GLY A 73 9.55 -3.03 9.29
C GLY A 73 9.00 -2.13 8.19
N CYS A 74 7.95 -2.57 7.49
CA CYS A 74 7.29 -1.82 6.44
C CYS A 74 5.88 -1.44 6.89
N VAL A 75 5.52 -0.17 6.72
CA VAL A 75 4.16 0.31 6.95
C VAL A 75 3.52 0.56 5.59
N PRO A 76 2.54 -0.24 5.16
CA PRO A 76 1.81 0.02 3.94
C PRO A 76 0.91 1.25 4.14
N ILE A 77 1.11 2.26 3.30
CA ILE A 77 0.29 3.49 3.29
C ILE A 77 -0.28 3.63 1.88
N ASP A 78 -1.61 3.64 1.79
CA ASP A 78 -2.31 3.76 0.52
C ASP A 78 -2.57 5.25 0.22
N VAL A 79 -2.12 5.70 -0.95
CA VAL A 79 -2.22 7.11 -1.36
C VAL A 79 -3.68 7.55 -1.47
N CYS A 80 -4.54 6.72 -2.07
CA CYS A 80 -5.95 7.07 -2.25
C CYS A 80 -6.63 7.26 -0.88
N THR A 81 -6.45 6.28 0.01
CA THR A 81 -6.99 6.29 1.37
C THR A 81 -6.50 7.50 2.16
N SER A 82 -5.20 7.81 2.08
CA SER A 82 -4.61 8.97 2.76
C SER A 82 -5.26 10.27 2.31
N PHE A 83 -5.49 10.45 1.00
CA PHE A 83 -6.10 11.65 0.45
C PHE A 83 -7.60 11.75 0.77
N LEU A 84 -8.28 10.61 0.90
CA LEU A 84 -9.65 10.56 1.37
C LEU A 84 -9.77 10.91 2.86
N GLN A 85 -8.80 10.51 3.69
CA GLN A 85 -8.74 10.93 5.09
C GLN A 85 -8.45 12.43 5.23
N LEU A 86 -7.54 12.97 4.41
CA LEU A 86 -7.22 14.40 4.39
C LEU A 86 -8.38 15.26 3.87
N HIS A 87 -9.11 14.77 2.86
CA HIS A 87 -10.21 15.49 2.22
C HIS A 87 -11.48 14.64 2.15
N PRO A 88 -12.17 14.39 3.28
CA PRO A 88 -13.31 13.46 3.31
C PRO A 88 -14.53 13.90 2.49
N ARG A 89 -14.53 15.14 1.99
CA ARG A 89 -15.59 15.73 1.16
C ARG A 89 -15.37 15.53 -0.34
N PHE A 90 -14.25 14.93 -0.76
CA PHE A 90 -13.99 14.72 -2.17
C PHE A 90 -14.86 13.60 -2.74
N GLU A 91 -15.59 13.92 -3.81
CA GLU A 91 -16.49 12.98 -4.50
C GLU A 91 -15.75 12.03 -5.45
N LYS A 92 -14.54 12.40 -5.88
CA LYS A 92 -13.72 11.66 -6.85
C LYS A 92 -12.45 11.15 -6.21
N TRP A 93 -12.10 9.90 -6.52
CA TRP A 93 -10.97 9.18 -5.90
C TRP A 93 -9.89 8.79 -6.91
N SER A 94 -9.95 9.34 -8.12
CA SER A 94 -8.98 9.01 -9.17
C SER A 94 -7.68 9.79 -8.96
N LEU A 95 -6.55 9.13 -9.28
CA LEU A 95 -5.23 9.78 -9.24
C LEU A 95 -5.23 11.08 -10.06
N ARG A 96 -5.81 11.06 -11.27
CA ARG A 96 -5.94 12.26 -12.12
C ARG A 96 -6.63 13.42 -11.41
N TYR A 97 -7.70 13.15 -10.68
CA TYR A 97 -8.42 14.18 -9.92
C TYR A 97 -7.56 14.77 -8.82
N PHE A 98 -6.82 13.94 -8.06
CA PHE A 98 -5.92 14.44 -7.04
C PHE A 98 -4.74 15.23 -7.64
N LEU A 99 -4.15 14.79 -8.74
CA LEU A 99 -3.06 15.53 -9.40
C LEU A 99 -3.50 16.92 -9.85
N GLU A 100 -4.69 17.02 -10.46
CA GLU A 100 -5.28 18.31 -10.87
C GLU A 100 -5.53 19.22 -9.66
N LYS A 101 -6.12 18.69 -8.59
CA LYS A 101 -6.39 19.45 -7.36
C LYS A 101 -5.13 20.00 -6.70
N TYR A 102 -4.03 19.27 -6.79
CA TYR A 102 -2.76 19.67 -6.22
C TYR A 102 -1.85 20.39 -7.22
N GLY A 103 -2.31 20.70 -8.43
CA GLY A 103 -1.50 21.39 -9.44
C GLY A 103 -0.20 20.64 -9.76
N LEU A 104 -0.30 19.32 -9.87
CA LEU A 104 0.77 18.47 -10.41
C LEU A 104 0.45 18.15 -11.87
N ASP A 105 1.50 17.83 -12.62
CA ASP A 105 1.34 17.40 -14.00
C ASP A 105 0.38 16.20 -14.10
N GLY A 106 -0.29 16.13 -15.25
CA GLY A 106 -1.17 15.02 -15.57
C GLY A 106 -0.44 13.67 -15.59
N LYS A 107 -1.24 12.63 -15.40
CA LYS A 107 -0.86 11.24 -15.63
C LYS A 107 -0.92 10.92 -17.14
N ALA A 108 -0.11 9.96 -17.60
CA ALA A 108 -0.27 9.36 -18.92
C ALA A 108 -1.61 8.61 -19.02
N ASP A 109 -2.44 8.88 -20.03
CA ASP A 109 -3.71 8.16 -20.22
C ASP A 109 -3.49 6.92 -21.09
N MET A 110 -3.83 5.75 -20.55
CA MET A 110 -3.80 4.49 -21.29
C MET A 110 -5.10 3.73 -21.02
N PRO A 111 -6.03 3.68 -21.99
CA PRO A 111 -7.23 2.88 -21.86
C PRO A 111 -6.89 1.42 -21.57
N MET A 112 -7.64 0.80 -20.67
CA MET A 112 -7.41 -0.60 -20.28
C MET A 112 -7.44 -1.55 -21.48
N SER A 113 -8.31 -1.30 -22.47
CA SER A 113 -8.37 -2.06 -23.72
C SER A 113 -7.06 -1.99 -24.53
N LYS A 114 -6.42 -0.82 -24.57
CA LYS A 114 -5.13 -0.61 -25.24
C LYS A 114 -4.01 -1.34 -24.51
N LEU A 115 -3.96 -1.24 -23.17
CA LEU A 115 -2.99 -1.95 -22.34
C LEU A 115 -3.07 -3.46 -22.53
N TRP A 116 -4.28 -4.03 -22.47
CA TRP A 116 -4.48 -5.47 -22.68
C TRP A 116 -4.07 -5.93 -24.07
N LYS A 117 -4.43 -5.15 -25.10
CA LYS A 117 -4.02 -5.44 -26.48
C LYS A 117 -2.50 -5.51 -26.61
N TYR A 118 -1.81 -4.47 -26.15
CA TYR A 118 -0.35 -4.37 -26.20
C TYR A 118 0.34 -5.51 -25.44
N TYR A 119 -0.15 -5.82 -24.24
CA TYR A 119 0.37 -6.92 -23.45
C TYR A 119 0.16 -8.28 -24.13
N SER A 120 -1.00 -8.50 -24.75
CA SER A 120 -1.32 -9.75 -25.44
C SER A 120 -0.45 -9.94 -26.68
N GLU A 121 -0.29 -8.89 -27.50
CA GLU A 121 0.60 -8.90 -28.66
C GLU A 121 2.04 -9.23 -28.28
N ALA A 122 2.55 -8.61 -27.21
CA ALA A 122 3.91 -8.83 -26.73
C ALA A 122 4.14 -10.23 -26.14
N LYS A 123 3.09 -10.82 -25.56
CA LYS A 123 3.15 -12.20 -25.03
C LYS A 123 3.26 -13.23 -26.15
N ASP A 124 2.57 -13.01 -27.27
CA ASP A 124 2.48 -13.98 -28.36
C ASP A 124 3.68 -13.93 -29.31
N ARG A 125 4.20 -12.72 -29.62
CA ARG A 125 5.34 -12.55 -30.54
C ARG A 125 6.26 -11.41 -30.12
N THR A 126 7.56 -11.66 -30.19
CA THR A 126 8.58 -10.60 -30.06
C THR A 126 8.83 -9.97 -31.42
N SER A 127 8.40 -8.72 -31.59
CA SER A 127 8.65 -7.87 -32.76
C SER A 127 9.11 -6.49 -32.28
N ASP A 128 9.68 -5.68 -33.16
CA ASP A 128 10.06 -4.32 -32.78
C ASP A 128 8.84 -3.45 -32.41
N SER A 129 7.68 -3.71 -33.02
CA SER A 129 6.41 -3.11 -32.60
C SER A 129 6.00 -3.53 -31.20
N SER A 130 6.12 -4.82 -30.84
CA SER A 130 5.74 -5.28 -29.50
C SER A 130 6.70 -4.80 -28.41
N LYS A 131 8.00 -4.64 -28.71
CA LYS A 131 8.95 -3.95 -27.82
C LYS A 131 8.53 -2.51 -27.54
N LYS A 132 8.11 -1.76 -28.58
CA LYS A 132 7.64 -0.37 -28.43
C LYS A 132 6.37 -0.30 -27.58
N HIS A 133 5.41 -1.21 -27.79
CA HIS A 133 4.20 -1.30 -26.97
C HIS A 133 4.50 -1.59 -25.49
N MET A 134 5.41 -2.51 -25.20
CA MET A 134 5.83 -2.81 -23.82
C MET A 134 6.56 -1.63 -23.18
N HIS A 135 7.37 -0.90 -23.94
CA HIS A 135 8.00 0.32 -23.47
C HIS A 135 6.95 1.39 -23.10
N GLU A 136 5.88 1.54 -23.90
CA GLU A 136 4.78 2.46 -23.60
C GLU A 136 4.03 2.07 -22.32
N ILE A 137 3.75 0.77 -22.11
CA ILE A 137 3.16 0.26 -20.86
C ILE A 137 4.08 0.55 -19.67
N ALA A 138 5.37 0.28 -19.81
CA ALA A 138 6.35 0.51 -18.74
C ALA A 138 6.41 1.99 -18.36
N ASN A 139 6.47 2.89 -19.35
CA ASN A 139 6.47 4.33 -19.13
C ASN A 139 5.19 4.78 -18.40
N TYR A 140 4.01 4.33 -18.84
CA TYR A 140 2.74 4.58 -18.16
C TYR A 140 2.78 4.16 -16.68
N CYS A 141 3.25 2.94 -16.37
CA CYS A 141 3.34 2.46 -15.00
C CYS A 141 4.33 3.26 -14.15
N VAL A 142 5.47 3.66 -14.72
CA VAL A 142 6.50 4.46 -14.02
C VAL A 142 5.96 5.85 -13.71
N ILE A 143 5.30 6.51 -14.66
CA ILE A 143 4.69 7.82 -14.45
C ILE A 143 3.61 7.73 -13.36
N ASP A 144 2.73 6.74 -13.40
CA ASP A 144 1.71 6.54 -12.36
C ASP A 144 2.31 6.38 -10.96
N ALA A 145 3.34 5.53 -10.84
CA ALA A 145 4.01 5.30 -9.56
C ALA A 145 4.70 6.57 -9.06
N LEU A 146 5.38 7.30 -9.95
CA LEU A 146 6.02 8.57 -9.62
C LEU A 146 5.01 9.61 -9.15
N ARG A 147 3.91 9.80 -9.89
CA ARG A 147 2.86 10.76 -9.53
C ARG A 147 2.23 10.46 -8.18
N CYS A 148 2.04 9.19 -7.82
CA CYS A 148 1.61 8.81 -6.47
C CYS A 148 2.62 9.26 -5.39
N GLN A 149 3.93 9.12 -5.63
CA GLN A 149 4.96 9.54 -4.67
C GLN A 149 5.05 11.07 -4.57
N GLU A 150 5.05 11.79 -5.70
CA GLU A 150 5.05 13.25 -5.73
C GLU A 150 3.85 13.84 -4.98
N LEU A 151 2.69 13.21 -5.15
CA LEU A 151 1.47 13.60 -4.45
C LEU A 151 1.62 13.44 -2.92
N MET A 152 2.18 12.31 -2.46
CA MET A 152 2.45 12.09 -1.03
C MET A 152 3.46 13.09 -0.45
N VAL A 153 4.51 13.42 -1.21
CA VAL A 153 5.53 14.40 -0.81
C VAL A 153 4.93 15.81 -0.77
N LYS A 154 4.17 16.22 -1.79
CA LYS A 154 3.57 17.55 -1.90
C LYS A 154 2.59 17.83 -0.76
N SER A 155 1.88 16.81 -0.28
CA SER A 155 0.93 16.93 0.82
C SER A 155 1.51 16.61 2.20
N ASN A 156 2.83 16.33 2.30
CA ASN A 156 3.52 16.03 3.56
C ASN A 156 2.91 14.87 4.38
N VAL A 157 2.13 14.00 3.74
CA VAL A 157 1.23 13.02 4.39
C VAL A 157 1.94 12.14 5.42
N ILE A 158 3.12 11.63 5.07
CA ILE A 158 3.87 10.70 5.92
C ILE A 158 4.36 11.41 7.17
N ASN A 159 4.82 12.66 7.05
CA ASN A 159 5.32 13.40 8.19
C ASN A 159 4.18 13.77 9.14
N ASP A 160 2.99 14.09 8.63
CA ASP A 160 1.82 14.35 9.46
C ASP A 160 1.46 13.12 10.31
N TYR A 161 1.45 11.91 9.71
CA TYR A 161 1.24 10.68 10.48
C TYR A 161 2.36 10.42 11.50
N ARG A 162 3.62 10.69 11.14
CA ARG A 162 4.77 10.55 12.06
C ARG A 162 4.68 11.50 13.25
N GLU A 163 4.27 12.74 13.02
CA GLU A 163 4.09 13.73 14.08
C GLU A 163 3.00 13.29 15.04
N VAL A 164 1.84 12.88 14.52
CA VAL A 164 0.76 12.31 15.34
C VAL A 164 1.26 11.12 16.14
N ALA A 165 1.93 10.16 15.50
CA ALA A 165 2.49 8.98 16.18
C ALA A 165 3.44 9.37 17.32
N SER A 166 4.27 10.39 17.12
CA SER A 166 5.21 10.91 18.12
C SER A 166 4.50 11.55 19.31
N ILE A 167 3.46 12.37 19.06
CA ILE A 167 2.71 13.07 20.11
C ILE A 167 1.93 12.08 20.97
N VAL A 168 1.24 11.13 20.34
CA VAL A 168 0.36 10.19 21.05
C VAL A 168 1.08 8.90 21.47
N HIS A 169 2.39 8.78 21.30
CA HIS A 169 3.19 7.59 21.65
C HIS A 169 2.67 6.27 21.06
N ILE A 170 2.23 6.28 19.80
CA ILE A 170 1.80 5.08 19.07
C ILE A 170 2.72 4.78 17.88
N SER A 171 2.56 3.61 17.26
CA SER A 171 3.31 3.31 16.05
C SER A 171 2.82 4.13 14.85
N LEU A 172 3.69 4.34 13.85
CA LEU A 172 3.30 4.96 12.57
C LEU A 172 2.14 4.19 11.91
N PHE A 173 2.15 2.86 12.01
CA PHE A 173 1.06 2.02 11.54
C PHE A 173 -0.26 2.39 12.21
N ASP A 174 -0.27 2.53 13.53
CA ASP A 174 -1.49 2.86 14.28
C ASP A 174 -1.98 4.28 13.98
N SER A 175 -1.07 5.22 13.73
CA SER A 175 -1.45 6.58 13.36
C SER A 175 -2.24 6.65 12.05
N TYR A 176 -1.91 5.76 11.10
CA TYR A 176 -2.54 5.69 9.78
C TYR A 176 -3.82 4.82 9.80
N TYR A 177 -3.72 3.60 10.34
CA TYR A 177 -4.81 2.61 10.28
C TYR A 177 -5.92 2.84 11.32
N TYR A 178 -5.61 3.35 12.51
CA TYR A 178 -6.59 3.49 13.59
C TYR A 178 -7.15 4.92 13.72
N ALA A 179 -8.42 4.98 14.12
CA ALA A 179 -9.15 6.23 14.28
C ALA A 179 -8.63 7.09 15.45
N ILE A 180 -9.11 8.32 15.52
CA ILE A 180 -8.73 9.30 16.55
C ILE A 180 -8.97 8.76 17.98
N GLY A 181 -10.00 7.94 18.19
CA GLY A 181 -10.29 7.35 19.51
C GLY A 181 -9.08 6.62 20.10
N THR A 182 -8.38 5.80 19.31
CA THR A 182 -7.16 5.09 19.74
C THR A 182 -6.06 6.06 20.17
N LYS A 183 -5.91 7.17 19.43
CA LYS A 183 -4.91 8.21 19.70
C LYS A 183 -5.19 8.92 21.03
N VAL A 184 -6.46 9.30 21.25
CA VAL A 184 -6.92 9.94 22.50
C VAL A 184 -6.78 9.01 23.69
N SER A 185 -7.16 7.74 23.56
CA SER A 185 -7.02 6.75 24.62
C SER A 185 -5.56 6.57 25.04
N ASN A 186 -4.61 6.55 24.10
CA ASN A 186 -3.20 6.40 24.44
C ASN A 186 -2.64 7.64 25.14
N LEU A 187 -3.03 8.85 24.72
CA LEU A 187 -2.67 10.09 25.44
C LEU A 187 -3.20 10.09 26.87
N LEU A 188 -4.49 9.79 27.07
CA LEU A 188 -5.11 9.75 28.40
C LEU A 188 -4.46 8.70 29.30
N GLY A 189 -4.03 7.57 28.74
CA GLY A 189 -3.32 6.51 29.48
C GLY A 189 -1.86 6.86 29.80
N ALA A 190 -1.24 7.77 29.05
CA ALA A 190 0.13 8.22 29.32
C ALA A 190 0.19 9.29 30.42
N GLU A 191 -0.88 10.07 30.59
CA GLU A 191 -1.01 11.13 31.61
C GLU A 191 -1.58 10.63 32.96
N ALA A 192 -2.06 9.38 33.02
CA ALA A 192 -2.66 8.76 34.20
C ALA A 192 -1.65 8.04 35.09
#